data_AF-A0AAU3IZ53-F1
#
_entry.id   AF-A0AAU3IZ53-F1
#
_cell.length_a   1.000
_cell.length_b   1.000
_cell.length_c   1.000
_cell.angle_alpha   90.00
_cell.angle_beta   90.00
_cell.angle_gamma   90.00
#
_symmetry.space_group_name_H-M   'P 1'
#
loop_
_entity.id
_entity.type
_entity.pdbx_description
1 polymer ?
#
loop_
_entity_poly.entity_id
_entity_poly.type
_entity_poly.pdbx_seq_one_letter_code
_entity_poly.pdbx_strand_id
1 'polypeptide(L)'
;MTHHFDELVEKQRAADQAHHRVEELRRSYGPPTQQGGWPGQQTDTYETALRAWRDLAREAQTSVTEYAKETGTPRNEVEADVSERVRRSEHTSRRSER
;
A
#
# COMPACT_ATOMS: atom_id res chain seq x y z
N MET A 1 -3.98 -4.12 22.18
CA MET A 1 -4.15 -4.86 20.92
C MET A 1 -4.91 -4.06 19.86
N THR A 2 -6.06 -3.44 20.15
CA THR A 2 -6.79 -2.62 19.15
C THR A 2 -5.91 -1.53 18.51
N HIS A 3 -5.12 -0.80 19.30
CA HIS A 3 -4.18 0.20 18.77
C HIS A 3 -3.10 -0.40 17.85
N HIS A 4 -2.66 -1.64 18.09
CA HIS A 4 -1.67 -2.30 17.24
C HIS A 4 -2.30 -2.77 15.91
N PHE A 5 -3.55 -3.20 15.95
CA PHE A 5 -4.33 -3.51 14.75
C PHE A 5 -4.62 -2.25 13.92
N ASP A 6 -5.05 -1.15 14.55
CA ASP A 6 -5.32 0.11 13.85
C ASP A 6 -4.05 0.70 13.23
N GLU A 7 -2.90 0.62 13.90
CA GLU A 7 -1.59 1.00 13.33
C GLU A 7 -1.26 0.19 12.07
N LEU A 8 -1.49 -1.12 12.13
CA LEU A 8 -1.25 -2.01 11.00
C LEU A 8 -2.17 -1.67 9.81
N VAL A 9 -3.44 -1.32 10.08
CA VAL A 9 -4.38 -0.86 9.06
C VAL A 9 -3.89 0.43 8.41
N GLU A 10 -3.38 1.39 9.18
CA GLU A 10 -2.80 2.63 8.62
C GLU A 10 -1.53 2.36 7.81
N LYS A 11 -0.68 1.42 8.23
CA LYS A 11 0.50 0.99 7.45
C LYS A 11 0.11 0.36 6.12
N GLN A 12 -0.88 -0.52 6.13
CA GLN A 12 -1.40 -1.12 4.89
C GLN A 12 -1.99 -0.04 3.98
N ARG A 13 -2.76 0.90 4.53
CA ARG A 13 -3.33 2.02 3.78
C ARG A 13 -2.26 2.89 3.14
N ALA A 14 -1.17 3.19 3.85
CA ALA A 14 -0.05 3.95 3.32
C ALA A 14 0.64 3.20 2.16
N ALA A 15 0.83 1.88 2.30
CA ALA A 15 1.37 1.05 1.22
C ALA A 15 0.44 1.04 0.00
N ASP A 16 -0.88 0.92 0.18
CA ASP A 16 -1.86 0.94 -0.91
C ASP A 16 -1.89 2.28 -1.64
N GLN A 17 -1.82 3.40 -0.91
CA GLN A 17 -1.72 4.74 -1.52
C GLN A 17 -0.43 4.92 -2.33
N ALA A 18 0.71 4.45 -1.79
CA ALA A 18 1.98 4.50 -2.50
C ALA A 18 1.96 3.62 -3.76
N HIS A 19 1.31 2.45 -3.70
CA HIS A 19 1.09 1.57 -4.84
C HIS A 19 0.27 2.28 -5.93
N HIS A 20 -0.86 2.89 -5.55
CA HIS A 20 -1.67 3.66 -6.48
C HIS A 20 -0.88 4.79 -7.14
N ARG A 21 0.01 5.47 -6.41
CA ARG A 21 0.87 6.49 -7.01
C ARG A 21 1.80 5.92 -8.09
N VAL A 22 2.39 4.74 -7.85
CA VAL A 22 3.22 4.02 -8.82
C VAL A 22 2.40 3.63 -10.05
N GLU A 23 1.18 3.15 -9.86
CA GLU A 23 0.27 2.81 -10.96
C GLU A 23 -0.13 4.03 -11.78
N GLU A 24 -0.46 5.15 -11.14
CA GLU A 24 -0.76 6.41 -11.83
C GLU A 24 0.44 6.94 -12.62
N LEU A 25 1.65 6.87 -12.05
CA LEU A 25 2.87 7.22 -12.78
C LEU A 25 3.02 6.37 -14.03
N ARG A 26 2.89 5.04 -13.90
CA ARG A 26 2.97 4.11 -15.02
C ARG A 26 1.89 4.36 -16.07
N ARG A 27 0.66 4.68 -15.65
CA ARG A 27 -0.45 5.04 -16.56
C ARG A 27 -0.15 6.35 -17.29
N SER A 28 0.41 7.35 -16.59
CA SER A 28 0.70 8.67 -17.14
C SER A 28 1.89 8.69 -18.11
N TYR A 29 2.93 7.90 -17.83
CA TYR A 29 4.14 7.84 -18.65
C TYR A 29 4.02 6.89 -19.84
N GLY A 30 2.98 6.04 -19.86
CA GLY A 30 2.76 5.05 -20.92
C GLY A 30 3.71 3.84 -20.82
N PRO A 31 3.69 2.95 -21.81
CA PRO A 31 4.48 1.73 -21.77
C PRO A 31 6.01 2.03 -21.77
N PRO A 32 6.79 1.44 -20.86
CA PRO A 32 8.25 1.63 -20.81
C PRO A 32 8.97 1.20 -22.11
N THR A 33 8.31 0.35 -22.91
CA THR A 33 8.81 -0.18 -24.18
C THR A 33 8.53 0.71 -25.39
N GLN A 34 8.02 1.93 -25.20
CA GLN A 34 7.87 2.88 -26.30
C GLN A 34 9.24 3.24 -26.91
N GLN A 35 9.27 3.66 -28.18
CA GLN A 35 10.50 4.15 -28.81
C GLN A 35 11.08 5.32 -28.00
N GLY A 36 12.35 5.20 -27.61
CA GLY A 36 13.04 6.19 -26.77
C GLY A 36 12.81 6.02 -25.26
N GLY A 37 11.95 5.09 -24.83
CA GLY A 37 11.69 4.80 -23.42
C GLY A 37 11.11 5.99 -22.65
N TRP A 38 11.28 5.97 -21.32
CA TRP A 38 11.00 7.12 -20.48
C TRP A 38 12.24 8.03 -20.37
N PRO A 39 12.07 9.37 -20.39
CA PRO A 39 13.13 10.30 -20.01
C PRO A 39 13.68 9.98 -18.62
N GLY A 40 14.97 10.28 -18.38
CA GLY A 40 15.63 10.00 -17.10
C GLY A 40 14.85 10.50 -15.88
N GLN A 41 14.32 11.73 -15.94
CA GLN A 41 13.50 12.30 -14.85
C GLN A 41 12.21 11.49 -14.57
N GLN A 42 11.57 10.92 -15.59
CA GLN A 42 10.37 10.07 -15.41
C GLN A 42 10.75 8.73 -14.78
N THR A 43 11.86 8.14 -15.24
CA THR A 43 12.44 6.93 -14.65
C THR A 43 12.78 7.15 -13.18
N ASP A 44 13.52 8.20 -12.85
CA ASP A 44 13.93 8.54 -11.48
C ASP A 44 12.70 8.77 -10.56
N THR A 45 11.68 9.46 -11.08
CA THR A 45 10.42 9.70 -10.34
C THR A 45 9.70 8.39 -10.06
N TYR A 46 9.60 7.52 -11.05
CA TYR A 46 8.96 6.22 -10.91
C TYR A 46 9.73 5.31 -9.95
N GLU A 47 11.05 5.23 -10.07
CA GLU A 47 11.89 4.41 -9.19
C GLU A 47 11.83 4.88 -7.74
N THR A 48 11.78 6.20 -7.52
CA THR A 48 11.60 6.78 -6.18
C THR A 48 10.26 6.37 -5.59
N ALA A 49 9.16 6.51 -6.34
CA ALA A 49 7.84 6.09 -5.90
C ALA A 49 7.77 4.57 -5.65
N LEU A 50 8.40 3.78 -6.52
CA LEU A 50 8.47 2.32 -6.40
C LEU A 50 9.24 1.90 -5.14
N ARG A 51 10.38 2.55 -4.86
CA ARG A 51 11.15 2.29 -3.63
C ARG A 51 10.33 2.63 -2.39
N ALA A 52 9.70 3.81 -2.36
CA ALA A 52 8.86 4.22 -1.24
C ALA A 52 7.72 3.23 -0.97
N TRP A 53 7.03 2.77 -2.02
CA TRP A 53 6.01 1.72 -1.90
C TRP A 53 6.57 0.42 -1.33
N ARG A 54 7.72 -0.05 -1.84
CA ARG A 54 8.34 -1.30 -1.35
C ARG A 54 8.74 -1.21 0.12
N ASP A 55 9.18 -0.05 0.57
CA ASP A 55 9.55 0.16 1.98
C ASP A 55 8.31 0.09 2.88
N LEU A 56 7.23 0.78 2.51
CA LEU A 56 5.95 0.73 3.23
C LEU A 56 5.33 -0.68 3.22
N ALA A 57 5.36 -1.37 2.09
CA ALA A 57 4.84 -2.74 1.98
C ALA A 57 5.63 -3.72 2.88
N ARG A 58 6.96 -3.56 2.99
CA ARG A 58 7.78 -4.36 3.90
C ARG A 58 7.45 -4.07 5.37
N GLU A 59 7.24 -2.81 5.71
CA GLU A 59 6.86 -2.42 7.07
C GLU A 59 5.50 -3.01 7.45
N ALA A 60 4.48 -2.87 6.59
CA ALA A 60 3.17 -3.47 6.80
C ALA A 60 3.25 -5.00 6.98
N GLN A 61 4.01 -5.68 6.12
CA GLN A 61 4.21 -7.13 6.21
C GLN A 61 4.88 -7.56 7.52
N THR A 62 5.83 -6.76 8.01
CA THR A 62 6.54 -7.02 9.28
C THR A 62 5.56 -6.90 10.44
N SER A 63 4.79 -5.80 10.50
CA SER A 63 3.79 -5.59 11.54
C SER A 63 2.68 -6.65 11.52
N VAL A 64 2.23 -7.11 10.33
CA VAL A 64 1.30 -8.25 10.21
C VAL A 64 1.88 -9.52 10.82
N THR A 65 3.16 -9.79 10.57
CA THR A 65 3.83 -10.99 11.08
C THR A 65 3.98 -10.92 12.59
N GLU A 66 4.27 -9.75 13.15
CA GLU A 66 4.35 -9.51 14.59
C GLU A 66 2.98 -9.66 15.25
N TYR A 67 1.96 -8.98 14.73
CA TYR A 67 0.59 -9.06 15.23
C TYR A 67 0.06 -10.50 15.24
N ALA A 68 0.27 -11.25 14.15
CA ALA A 68 -0.13 -12.65 14.03
C ALA A 68 0.52 -13.54 15.11
N LYS A 69 1.81 -13.33 15.39
CA LYS A 69 2.52 -14.06 16.45
C LYS A 69 2.01 -13.70 17.84
N GLU A 70 1.78 -12.41 18.11
CA GLU A 70 1.29 -11.93 19.39
C GLU A 70 -0.12 -12.42 19.72
N THR A 71 -0.98 -12.48 18.70
CA THR A 71 -2.38 -12.89 18.85
C THR A 71 -2.62 -14.39 18.68
N GLY A 72 -1.64 -15.11 18.13
CA GLY A 72 -1.80 -16.51 17.76
C GLY A 72 -2.71 -16.73 16.54
N THR A 73 -3.12 -15.65 15.87
CA THR A 73 -3.96 -15.70 14.67
C THR A 73 -3.13 -16.05 13.44
N PRO A 74 -3.61 -16.91 12.53
CA PRO A 74 -2.95 -17.17 11.27
C PRO A 74 -2.71 -15.88 10.47
N ARG A 75 -1.52 -15.73 9.90
CA ARG A 75 -1.12 -14.52 9.16
C ARG A 75 -2.10 -14.15 8.04
N ASN A 76 -2.62 -15.14 7.32
CA ASN A 76 -3.58 -14.93 6.24
C ASN A 76 -4.93 -14.38 6.72
N GLU A 77 -5.35 -14.73 7.95
CA GLU A 77 -6.56 -14.18 8.56
C GLU A 77 -6.35 -12.71 8.96
N VAL A 78 -5.20 -12.40 9.55
CA VAL A 78 -4.81 -11.01 9.85
C VAL A 78 -4.77 -10.16 8.58
N GLU A 79 -4.15 -10.66 7.50
CA GLU A 79 -4.11 -9.96 6.20
C GLU A 79 -5.52 -9.71 5.64
N ALA A 80 -6.43 -10.68 5.78
CA ALA A 80 -7.82 -10.54 5.33
C ALA A 80 -8.59 -9.47 6.12
N ASP A 81 -8.51 -9.52 7.46
CA ASP A 81 -9.17 -8.56 8.35
C ASP A 81 -8.71 -7.12 8.09
N VAL A 82 -7.42 -6.97 7.79
CA VAL A 82 -6.79 -5.68 7.49
C VAL A 82 -7.25 -5.16 6.15
N SER A 83 -7.25 -6.01 5.13
CA SER A 83 -7.78 -5.65 3.81
C SER A 83 -9.25 -5.24 3.89
N GLU A 84 -10.07 -5.95 4.68
CA GLU A 84 -11.46 -5.58 4.92
C GLU A 84 -11.56 -4.22 5.62
N ARG A 85 -10.76 -3.99 6.66
CA ARG A 85 -10.78 -2.73 7.42
C ARG A 85 -10.37 -1.53 6.56
N VAL A 86 -9.31 -1.67 5.74
CA VAL A 86 -8.87 -0.63 4.80
C VAL A 86 -9.99 -0.31 3.82
N ARG A 87 -10.59 -1.32 3.16
CA ARG A 87 -11.70 -1.11 2.23
C ARG A 87 -12.90 -0.43 2.88
N ARG A 88 -13.23 -0.81 4.12
CA ARG A 88 -14.33 -0.22 4.88
C ARG A 88 -14.06 1.25 5.21
N SER A 89 -12.84 1.60 5.62
CA SER A 89 -12.49 2.99 5.97
C SER A 89 -12.53 3.92 4.76
N GLU A 90 -12.11 3.43 3.58
CA GLU A 90 -12.23 4.15 2.31
C GLU A 90 -13.69 4.39 1.91
N HIS A 91 -14.55 3.38 2.09
CA HIS A 91 -15.96 3.48 1.75
C HIS A 91 -16.72 4.42 2.69
N THR A 92 -16.39 4.42 3.99
CA THR A 92 -16.96 5.38 4.94
C THR A 92 -16.52 6.81 4.66
N SER A 93 -15.27 7.01 4.21
CA SER A 93 -14.78 8.35 3.83
C SER A 93 -15.58 8.92 2.66
N ARG A 94 -15.79 8.12 1.60
CA ARG A 94 -16.58 8.54 0.41
C ARG A 94 -18.06 8.76 0.69
N ARG A 95 -18.63 8.06 1.67
CA ARG A 95 -20.06 8.21 2.04
C ARG A 95 -20.32 9.47 2.86
N SER A 96 -19.32 10.02 3.54
CA SER A 96 -19.46 11.23 4.36
C SER A 96 -19.33 12.55 3.57
N GLU A 97 -18.95 12.48 2.29
CA GLU A 97 -18.79 13.64 1.38
C GLU A 97 -19.98 13.82 0.41
N ARG A 98 -21.11 13.14 0.65
CA ARG A 98 -22.37 13.25 -0.12
C ARG A 98 -23.52 13.71 0.76
#